data_AF-A0A0J7KMA8-F1
#
_entry.id   AF-A0A0J7KMA8-F1
#
_cell.length_a   1.000
_cell.length_b   1.000
_cell.length_c   1.000
_cell.angle_alpha   90.00
_cell.angle_beta   90.00
_cell.angle_gamma   90.00
#
_symmetry.space_group_name_H-M   'P 1'
#
loop_
_entity.id
_entity.type
_entity.pdbx_description
1 polymer ?
#
loop_
_entity_poly.entity_id
_entity_poly.type
_entity_poly.pdbx_seq_one_letter_code
_entity_poly.pdbx_strand_id
1 'polypeptide(L)'
;MIVAVVYYRSGYELEAYPTDKEWDIRLLIERSRAIKCPSVQYHLAGTKKVQQSLAQPNVLKKFLKDETSVARVQEIFTGLYTLDFDEDGEKAVEMGINKPNKFVLKPQREGGGNNIYNEDIRTWLSSMRDSPERKAWILMDRIYPPLQQNYLIRAVEEPSLKDNFDLSEVVTELGVYGVIIGDSSNIILNEQVGHILRTKSSSEDEGGIVAGIGALDSPYLIS
;
A
#
# COMPACT_ATOMS: atom_id res chain seq x y z
N MET A 1 24.61 25.52 -8.09
CA MET A 1 23.99 24.32 -8.68
C MET A 1 22.48 24.57 -8.78
N ILE A 2 21.88 24.31 -9.94
CA ILE A 2 20.42 24.43 -10.13
C ILE A 2 19.85 23.02 -10.18
N VAL A 3 18.93 22.69 -9.28
CA VAL A 3 18.25 21.39 -9.24
C VAL A 3 16.90 21.53 -9.93
N ALA A 4 16.71 20.81 -11.04
CA ALA A 4 15.46 20.83 -11.80
C ALA A 4 14.41 19.85 -11.23
N VAL A 5 14.86 18.67 -10.79
CA VAL A 5 13.99 17.58 -10.30
C VAL A 5 14.56 17.02 -9.01
N VAL A 6 13.68 16.75 -8.05
CA VAL A 6 13.98 15.92 -6.87
C VAL A 6 13.18 14.64 -6.96
N TYR A 7 13.88 13.53 -7.14
CA TYR A 7 13.30 12.19 -7.18
C TYR A 7 13.52 11.48 -5.85
N TYR A 8 12.44 11.30 -5.09
CA TYR A 8 12.49 10.67 -3.79
C TYR A 8 12.66 9.15 -3.91
N ARG A 9 13.70 8.64 -3.26
CA ARG A 9 13.92 7.20 -2.99
C ARG A 9 13.95 6.89 -1.50
N SER A 10 13.54 7.86 -0.68
CA SER A 10 13.45 7.83 0.78
C SER A 10 12.38 8.83 1.23
N GLY A 11 12.12 8.93 2.53
CA GLY A 11 11.19 9.90 3.12
C GLY A 11 9.72 9.44 3.12
N TYR A 12 9.47 8.15 2.94
CA TYR A 12 8.15 7.49 3.10
C TYR A 12 8.01 6.72 4.43
N GLU A 13 9.10 6.64 5.20
CA GLU A 13 9.23 5.99 6.49
C GLU A 13 9.72 6.99 7.54
N LEU A 14 9.45 6.74 8.82
CA LEU A 14 9.82 7.66 9.91
C LEU A 14 11.33 7.68 10.16
N GLU A 15 12.00 6.56 9.88
CA GLU A 15 13.43 6.34 10.03
C GLU A 15 14.24 7.27 9.11
N ALA A 16 13.62 7.77 8.03
CA ALA A 16 14.20 8.80 7.18
C ALA A 16 14.17 10.21 7.79
N TYR A 17 13.53 10.38 8.95
CA TYR A 17 13.36 11.64 9.68
C TYR A 17 13.76 11.52 11.15
N PRO A 18 15.01 11.17 11.46
CA PRO A 18 15.47 11.01 12.85
C PRO A 18 15.47 12.31 13.64
N THR A 19 15.51 13.48 12.98
CA THR A 19 15.52 14.80 13.61
C THR A 19 14.68 15.82 12.83
N ASP A 20 14.50 17.01 13.40
CA ASP A 20 13.82 18.12 12.73
C ASP A 20 14.57 18.62 11.48
N LYS A 21 15.86 18.32 11.34
CA LYS A 21 16.66 18.76 10.18
C LYS A 21 16.18 18.12 8.88
N GLU A 22 15.81 16.85 8.91
CA GLU A 22 15.29 16.16 7.73
C GLU A 22 13.90 16.71 7.33
N TRP A 23 13.10 17.13 8.31
CA TRP A 23 11.84 17.85 8.08
C TRP A 23 12.07 19.22 7.46
N ASP A 24 13.03 19.99 7.96
CA ASP A 24 13.42 21.29 7.39
C ASP A 24 13.89 21.15 5.94
N ILE A 25 14.68 20.10 5.64
CA ILE A 25 15.12 19.80 4.28
C ILE A 25 13.94 19.42 3.38
N ARG A 26 13.02 18.57 3.86
CA ARG A 26 11.81 18.22 3.10
C ARG A 26 11.00 19.47 2.79
N LEU A 27 10.79 20.35 3.77
CA LEU A 27 10.07 21.60 3.58
C LEU A 27 10.80 22.54 2.60
N LEU A 28 12.12 22.66 2.68
CA LEU A 28 12.92 23.45 1.76
C LEU A 28 12.77 22.96 0.31
N ILE A 29 12.84 21.64 0.10
CA ILE A 29 12.66 21.04 -1.22
C ILE A 29 11.25 21.32 -1.76
N GLU A 30 10.21 21.09 -0.96
CA GLU A 30 8.83 21.31 -1.38
C GLU A 30 8.56 22.78 -1.74
N ARG A 31 9.16 23.72 -1.00
CA ARG A 31 9.10 25.17 -1.28
C ARG A 31 9.96 25.62 -2.46
N SER A 32 10.84 24.77 -2.98
CA SER A 32 11.69 25.10 -4.12
C SER A 32 10.94 25.04 -5.45
N ARG A 33 11.59 25.57 -6.50
CA ARG A 33 11.11 25.50 -7.89
C ARG A 33 11.38 24.17 -8.59
N ALA A 34 12.07 23.23 -7.93
CA ALA A 34 12.28 21.91 -8.51
C ALA A 34 10.93 21.17 -8.65
N ILE A 35 10.82 20.33 -9.66
CA ILE A 35 9.73 19.37 -9.81
C ILE A 35 9.98 18.23 -8.81
N LYS A 36 8.98 17.87 -8.01
CA LYS A 36 9.10 16.79 -7.02
C LYS A 36 8.45 15.53 -7.58
N CYS A 37 9.13 14.40 -7.40
CA CYS A 37 8.64 13.07 -7.75
C CYS A 37 8.71 12.16 -6.50
N PRO A 38 7.61 11.99 -5.76
CA PRO A 38 6.36 12.76 -5.81
C PRO A 38 6.46 14.09 -5.03
N SER A 39 5.55 15.03 -5.30
CA SER A 39 5.30 16.17 -4.39
C SER A 39 4.62 15.70 -3.10
N VAL A 40 4.58 16.57 -2.08
CA VAL A 40 3.87 16.26 -0.82
C VAL A 40 2.38 15.94 -1.05
N GLN A 41 1.71 16.57 -2.01
CA GLN A 41 0.31 16.27 -2.34
C GLN A 41 0.15 14.85 -2.90
N TYR A 42 1.03 14.45 -3.82
CA TYR A 42 1.03 13.10 -4.38
C TYR A 42 1.41 12.05 -3.34
N HIS A 43 2.32 12.39 -2.42
CA HIS A 43 2.63 11.53 -1.27
C HIS A 43 1.39 11.29 -0.41
N LEU A 44 0.67 12.36 -0.02
CA LEU A 44 -0.56 12.24 0.78
C LEU A 44 -1.68 11.49 0.04
N ALA A 45 -1.78 11.65 -1.28
CA ALA A 45 -2.73 10.91 -2.11
C ALA A 45 -2.51 9.39 -2.08
N GLY A 46 -1.28 8.94 -1.79
CA GLY A 46 -0.94 7.52 -1.65
C GLY A 46 -1.30 6.89 -0.29
N THR A 47 -1.78 7.69 0.67
CA THR A 47 -2.12 7.17 2.00
C THR A 47 -3.29 6.20 1.97
N LYS A 48 -3.28 5.23 2.89
CA LYS A 48 -4.35 4.23 3.03
C LYS A 48 -5.70 4.89 3.34
N LYS A 49 -5.70 6.00 4.08
CA LYS A 49 -6.92 6.79 4.34
C LYS A 49 -7.50 7.41 3.07
N VAL A 50 -6.67 7.92 2.16
CA VAL A 50 -7.14 8.42 0.86
C VAL A 50 -7.68 7.26 0.01
N GLN A 51 -6.99 6.11 -0.03
CA GLN A 51 -7.49 4.90 -0.68
C GLN A 51 -8.89 4.50 -0.17
N GLN A 52 -9.08 4.43 1.15
CA GLN A 52 -10.37 4.13 1.78
C GLN A 52 -11.43 5.18 1.47
N SER A 53 -11.05 6.47 1.49
CA SER A 53 -11.98 7.57 1.23
C SER A 53 -12.45 7.59 -0.23
N LEU A 54 -11.59 7.23 -1.18
CA LEU A 54 -11.94 7.16 -2.61
C LEU A 54 -12.94 6.02 -2.91
N ALA A 55 -12.95 4.97 -2.08
CA ALA A 55 -13.89 3.85 -2.19
C ALA A 55 -15.30 4.17 -1.66
N GLN A 56 -15.47 5.29 -0.96
CA GLN A 56 -16.78 5.72 -0.47
C GLN A 56 -17.71 6.11 -1.63
N PRO A 57 -19.04 5.87 -1.51
CA PRO A 57 -20.00 6.19 -2.55
C PRO A 57 -19.87 7.64 -3.04
N ASN A 58 -19.85 7.82 -4.35
CA ASN A 58 -19.79 9.12 -5.04
C ASN A 58 -18.53 9.98 -4.79
N VAL A 59 -17.56 9.55 -3.97
CA VAL A 59 -16.34 10.34 -3.75
C VAL A 59 -15.48 10.37 -5.01
N LEU A 60 -15.34 9.23 -5.69
CA LEU A 60 -14.55 9.15 -6.92
C LEU A 60 -15.08 10.09 -8.03
N LYS A 61 -16.41 10.30 -8.12
CA LYS A 61 -17.07 11.20 -9.09
C LYS A 61 -16.69 12.68 -8.90
N LYS A 62 -16.12 13.03 -7.75
CA LYS A 62 -15.56 14.38 -7.53
C LYS A 62 -14.31 14.59 -8.39
N PHE A 63 -13.52 13.54 -8.61
CA PHE A 63 -12.21 13.57 -9.27
C PHE A 63 -12.25 13.05 -10.72
N LEU A 64 -13.06 12.04 -11.01
CA LEU A 64 -13.27 11.50 -12.35
C LEU A 64 -14.66 11.88 -12.86
N LYS A 65 -14.73 12.43 -14.07
CA LYS A 65 -15.99 12.88 -14.70
C LYS A 65 -16.58 11.87 -15.68
N ASP A 66 -15.74 11.03 -16.27
CA ASP A 66 -16.18 9.96 -17.15
C ASP A 66 -16.71 8.78 -16.32
N GLU A 67 -18.00 8.46 -16.47
CA GLU A 67 -18.66 7.37 -15.76
C GLU A 67 -18.05 6.00 -16.08
N THR A 68 -17.52 5.82 -17.30
CA THR A 68 -16.84 4.57 -17.69
C THR A 68 -15.56 4.38 -16.87
N SER A 69 -14.76 5.43 -16.72
CA SER A 69 -13.54 5.43 -15.90
C SER A 69 -13.85 5.26 -14.41
N VAL A 70 -14.92 5.90 -13.92
CA VAL A 70 -15.42 5.69 -12.55
C VAL A 70 -15.74 4.22 -12.32
N ALA A 71 -16.53 3.61 -13.21
CA ALA A 71 -16.90 2.19 -13.09
C ALA A 71 -15.68 1.27 -13.11
N ARG A 72 -14.74 1.48 -14.05
CA ARG A 72 -13.50 0.68 -14.16
C ARG A 72 -12.62 0.77 -12.91
N VAL A 73 -12.50 1.96 -12.30
CA VAL A 73 -11.71 2.14 -11.08
C VAL A 73 -12.45 1.57 -9.86
N GLN A 74 -13.78 1.65 -9.82
CA GLN A 74 -14.55 1.03 -8.74
C GLN A 74 -14.50 -0.50 -8.77
N GLU A 75 -14.43 -1.10 -9.97
CA GLU A 75 -14.34 -2.55 -10.15
C GLU A 75 -13.11 -3.17 -9.47
N ILE A 76 -12.02 -2.42 -9.35
CA ILE A 76 -10.77 -2.89 -8.71
C ILE A 76 -10.73 -2.66 -7.20
N PHE A 77 -11.73 -2.00 -6.62
CA PHE A 77 -11.80 -1.81 -5.18
C PHE A 77 -12.27 -3.08 -4.48
N THR A 78 -11.64 -3.36 -3.33
CA THR A 78 -12.14 -4.33 -2.35
C THR A 78 -12.87 -3.60 -1.22
N GLY A 79 -13.39 -4.31 -0.22
CA GLY A 79 -13.96 -3.67 0.97
C GLY A 79 -12.92 -2.82 1.69
N LEU A 80 -13.19 -1.52 1.79
CA LEU A 80 -12.33 -0.53 2.45
C LEU A 80 -13.19 0.26 3.43
N TYR A 81 -12.89 0.13 4.72
CA TYR A 81 -13.75 0.61 5.78
C TYR A 81 -13.04 1.65 6.64
N THR A 82 -13.77 2.72 6.97
CA THR A 82 -13.33 3.71 7.94
C THR A 82 -13.36 3.13 9.35
N LEU A 83 -12.60 3.75 10.26
CA LEU A 83 -12.67 3.51 11.69
C LEU A 83 -13.01 4.81 12.44
N ASP A 84 -13.61 5.79 11.77
CA ASP A 84 -14.04 7.04 12.38
C ASP A 84 -15.16 6.82 13.43
N PHE A 85 -15.45 7.82 14.27
CA PHE A 85 -16.53 7.72 15.28
C PHE A 85 -17.88 8.07 14.65
N ASP A 86 -18.31 7.19 13.75
CA ASP A 86 -19.59 7.19 13.08
C ASP A 86 -20.14 5.75 12.97
N GLU A 87 -21.34 5.62 12.40
CA GLU A 87 -22.02 4.33 12.28
C GLU A 87 -21.22 3.31 11.45
N ASP A 88 -20.54 3.76 10.39
CA ASP A 88 -19.75 2.89 9.52
C ASP A 88 -18.47 2.42 10.22
N GLY A 89 -17.83 3.31 10.99
CA GLY A 89 -16.67 2.97 11.80
C GLY A 89 -16.99 1.99 12.93
N GLU A 90 -18.12 2.14 13.63
CA GLU A 90 -18.55 1.16 14.65
C GLU A 90 -18.81 -0.22 14.03
N LYS A 91 -19.49 -0.26 12.87
CA LYS A 91 -19.68 -1.50 12.12
C LYS A 91 -18.35 -2.13 11.71
N ALA A 92 -17.39 -1.33 11.24
CA ALA A 92 -16.07 -1.81 10.85
C ALA A 92 -15.29 -2.39 12.03
N VAL A 93 -15.30 -1.73 13.19
CA VAL A 93 -14.69 -2.24 14.42
C VAL A 93 -15.31 -3.59 14.80
N GLU A 94 -16.65 -3.70 14.80
CA GLU A 94 -17.34 -4.96 15.10
C GLU A 94 -17.02 -6.07 14.10
N MET A 95 -16.98 -5.76 12.80
CA MET A 95 -16.59 -6.73 11.77
C MET A 95 -15.18 -7.26 12.00
N GLY A 96 -14.21 -6.36 12.20
CA GLY A 96 -12.81 -6.71 12.43
C GLY A 96 -12.60 -7.51 13.71
N ILE A 97 -13.29 -7.15 14.80
CA ILE A 97 -13.26 -7.92 16.05
C ILE A 97 -13.91 -9.28 15.85
N ASN A 98 -15.08 -9.39 15.21
CA ASN A 98 -15.81 -10.65 15.13
C ASN A 98 -15.17 -11.65 14.14
N LYS A 99 -14.61 -11.18 13.03
CA LYS A 99 -14.07 -12.02 11.95
C LYS A 99 -12.68 -11.56 11.51
N PRO A 100 -11.69 -11.50 12.43
CA PRO A 100 -10.38 -10.89 12.18
C PRO A 100 -9.67 -11.45 10.95
N ASN A 101 -9.74 -12.77 10.75
CA ASN A 101 -9.07 -13.43 9.63
C ASN A 101 -9.52 -12.93 8.25
N LYS A 102 -10.72 -12.35 8.14
CA LYS A 102 -11.26 -11.82 6.86
C LYS A 102 -10.71 -10.44 6.49
N PHE A 103 -9.90 -9.82 7.34
CA PHE A 103 -9.48 -8.45 7.17
C PHE A 103 -7.97 -8.28 7.32
N VAL A 104 -7.52 -7.09 6.94
CA VAL A 104 -6.19 -6.56 7.21
C VAL A 104 -6.40 -5.17 7.81
N LEU A 105 -5.77 -4.90 8.95
CA LEU A 105 -5.79 -3.59 9.59
C LEU A 105 -4.52 -2.84 9.19
N LYS A 106 -4.66 -1.64 8.61
CA LYS A 106 -3.55 -0.91 7.99
C LYS A 106 -3.36 0.48 8.59
N PRO A 107 -2.16 0.84 9.06
CA PRO A 107 -1.85 2.19 9.48
C PRO A 107 -1.50 3.07 8.27
N GLN A 108 -1.31 4.38 8.50
CA GLN A 108 -0.79 5.30 7.48
C GLN A 108 0.74 5.20 7.37
N ARG A 109 1.22 4.04 6.90
CA ARG A 109 2.63 3.73 6.66
C ARG A 109 2.83 3.08 5.29
N GLU A 110 4.05 3.17 4.78
CA GLU A 110 4.52 2.53 3.54
C GLU A 110 5.76 1.67 3.84
N GLY A 111 6.23 0.89 2.87
CA GLY A 111 7.47 0.11 2.98
C GLY A 111 7.32 -1.37 3.34
N GLY A 112 6.11 -1.82 3.70
CA GLY A 112 5.88 -3.16 4.26
C GLY A 112 6.16 -3.17 5.77
N GLY A 113 5.92 -4.27 6.48
CA GLY A 113 6.22 -4.37 7.93
C GLY A 113 5.13 -3.86 8.88
N ASN A 114 4.06 -3.26 8.37
CA ASN A 114 3.22 -2.35 9.17
C ASN A 114 1.78 -2.84 9.38
N ASN A 115 1.34 -3.87 8.65
CA ASN A 115 -0.06 -4.30 8.71
C ASN A 115 -0.28 -5.26 9.87
N ILE A 116 -1.50 -5.28 10.41
CA ILE A 116 -1.93 -6.23 11.43
C ILE A 116 -2.89 -7.24 10.81
N TYR A 117 -2.71 -8.52 11.13
CA TYR A 117 -3.43 -9.65 10.54
C TYR A 117 -4.02 -10.56 11.61
N ASN A 118 -5.00 -11.38 11.20
CA ASN A 118 -5.55 -12.47 12.02
C ASN A 118 -5.97 -11.98 13.42
N GLU A 119 -5.87 -12.83 14.44
CA GLU A 119 -6.34 -12.50 15.80
C GLU A 119 -5.71 -11.24 16.41
N ASP A 120 -4.55 -10.78 15.92
CA ASP A 120 -3.98 -9.50 16.38
C ASP A 120 -4.87 -8.32 16.01
N ILE A 121 -5.65 -8.40 14.93
CA ILE A 121 -6.66 -7.39 14.59
C ILE A 121 -7.68 -7.24 15.71
N ARG A 122 -8.12 -8.36 16.31
CA ARG A 122 -9.07 -8.34 17.43
C ARG A 122 -8.46 -7.62 18.62
N THR A 123 -7.21 -7.96 18.97
CA THR A 123 -6.48 -7.35 20.09
C THR A 123 -6.33 -5.85 19.90
N TRP A 124 -5.85 -5.42 18.72
CA TRP A 124 -5.66 -4.01 18.38
C TRP A 124 -6.97 -3.23 18.36
N LEU A 125 -8.00 -3.71 17.63
CA LEU A 125 -9.28 -3.01 17.57
C LEU A 125 -9.97 -2.92 18.94
N SER A 126 -9.81 -3.94 19.79
CA SER A 126 -10.37 -3.90 21.15
C SER A 126 -9.65 -2.89 22.04
N SER A 127 -8.32 -2.78 21.94
CA SER A 127 -7.54 -1.85 22.76
C SER A 127 -7.77 -0.39 22.37
N MET A 128 -7.96 -0.11 21.08
CA MET A 128 -8.17 1.25 20.57
C MET A 128 -9.64 1.60 20.30
N ARG A 129 -10.60 0.75 20.67
CA ARG A 129 -12.03 0.92 20.33
C ARG A 129 -12.55 2.32 20.65
N ASP A 130 -12.29 2.82 21.85
CA ASP A 130 -12.76 4.13 22.31
C ASP A 130 -11.69 5.23 22.18
N SER A 131 -10.53 4.90 21.61
CA SER A 131 -9.39 5.82 21.46
C SER A 131 -9.45 6.57 20.12
N PRO A 132 -9.18 7.88 20.08
CA PRO A 132 -8.99 8.63 18.84
C PRO A 132 -7.95 8.01 17.89
N GLU A 133 -7.02 7.20 18.42
CA GLU A 133 -6.01 6.47 17.66
C GLU A 133 -6.58 5.60 16.55
N ARG A 134 -7.78 5.02 16.74
CA ARG A 134 -8.39 4.14 15.72
C ARG A 134 -8.56 4.82 14.35
N LYS A 135 -8.65 6.16 14.31
CA LYS A 135 -8.72 6.96 13.06
C LYS A 135 -7.45 6.94 12.23
N ALA A 136 -6.30 6.60 12.84
CA ALA A 136 -5.04 6.44 12.13
C ALA A 136 -5.00 5.17 11.27
N TRP A 137 -6.01 4.31 11.38
CA TRP A 137 -6.09 3.01 10.74
C TRP A 137 -7.26 2.94 9.75
N ILE A 138 -7.17 1.99 8.83
CA ILE A 138 -8.31 1.53 8.02
C ILE A 138 -8.44 0.02 8.17
N LEU A 139 -9.67 -0.48 8.03
CA LEU A 139 -9.90 -1.91 7.86
C LEU A 139 -10.09 -2.20 6.37
N MET A 140 -9.49 -3.28 5.88
CA MET A 140 -9.59 -3.69 4.47
C MET A 140 -9.93 -5.17 4.41
N ASP A 141 -10.79 -5.58 3.47
CA ASP A 141 -11.01 -6.99 3.17
C ASP A 141 -9.67 -7.66 2.82
N ARG A 142 -9.44 -8.86 3.39
CA ARG A 142 -8.29 -9.68 3.03
C ARG A 142 -8.56 -10.33 1.68
N ILE A 143 -7.66 -10.09 0.73
CA ILE A 143 -7.66 -10.75 -0.57
C ILE A 143 -6.98 -12.10 -0.41
N TYR A 144 -7.59 -13.16 -0.95
CA TYR A 144 -7.03 -14.51 -1.00
C TYR A 144 -6.80 -14.90 -2.46
N PRO A 145 -5.61 -14.63 -3.01
CA PRO A 145 -5.27 -15.03 -4.38
C PRO A 145 -5.27 -16.56 -4.52
N PRO A 146 -5.45 -17.08 -5.75
CA PRO A 146 -5.25 -18.50 -6.02
C PRO A 146 -3.84 -18.95 -5.64
N LEU A 147 -3.75 -20.12 -4.98
CA LEU A 147 -2.47 -20.73 -4.65
C LEU A 147 -1.80 -21.28 -5.92
N GLN A 148 -0.49 -21.10 -5.99
CA GLN A 148 0.35 -21.63 -7.05
C GLN A 148 1.51 -22.40 -6.45
N GLN A 149 2.05 -23.38 -7.18
CA GLN A 149 3.28 -24.08 -6.79
C GLN A 149 4.44 -23.43 -7.52
N ASN A 150 5.44 -22.93 -6.80
CA ASN A 150 6.63 -22.32 -7.40
C ASN A 150 7.87 -22.54 -6.50
N TYR A 151 9.05 -22.25 -7.05
CA TYR A 151 10.31 -22.28 -6.32
C TYR A 151 10.72 -20.86 -5.92
N LEU A 152 10.99 -20.65 -4.64
CA LEU A 152 11.53 -19.39 -4.13
C LEU A 152 13.05 -19.50 -4.00
N ILE A 153 13.78 -18.80 -4.87
CA ILE A 153 15.24 -18.80 -4.88
C ILE A 153 15.75 -17.54 -4.18
N ARG A 154 16.69 -17.71 -3.24
CA ARG A 154 17.29 -16.63 -2.46
C ARG A 154 18.80 -16.74 -2.46
N ALA A 155 19.50 -15.60 -2.47
CA ALA A 155 20.94 -15.59 -2.27
C ALA A 155 21.25 -16.03 -0.83
N VAL A 156 22.15 -16.99 -0.67
CA VAL A 156 22.50 -17.58 0.63
C VAL A 156 23.52 -16.68 1.32
N GLU A 157 23.14 -16.02 2.43
CA GLU A 157 24.09 -15.37 3.35
C GLU A 157 24.14 -16.04 4.73
N GLU A 158 23.27 -17.00 5.01
CA GLU A 158 23.17 -17.70 6.30
C GLU A 158 23.36 -19.21 6.09
N PRO A 159 24.40 -19.86 6.69
CA PRO A 159 24.65 -21.30 6.59
C PRO A 159 23.57 -22.20 7.22
N SER A 160 22.51 -21.60 7.77
CA SER A 160 21.51 -22.23 8.63
C SER A 160 20.24 -22.66 7.89
N LEU A 161 20.00 -22.13 6.69
CA LEU A 161 18.95 -22.62 5.80
C LEU A 161 19.58 -23.69 4.93
N LYS A 162 19.32 -24.97 5.23
CA LYS A 162 19.55 -26.05 4.28
C LYS A 162 19.03 -25.61 2.91
N ASP A 163 19.79 -25.92 1.85
CA ASP A 163 19.45 -25.73 0.44
C ASP A 163 18.13 -26.43 0.05
N ASN A 164 17.01 -26.05 0.65
CA ASN A 164 15.71 -26.57 0.30
C ASN A 164 15.13 -25.68 -0.78
N PHE A 165 15.49 -26.02 -2.02
CA PHE A 165 14.75 -25.65 -3.23
C PHE A 165 13.42 -26.39 -3.28
N ASP A 166 12.66 -26.35 -2.18
CA ASP A 166 11.39 -27.06 -2.09
C ASP A 166 10.34 -26.31 -2.88
N LEU A 167 9.59 -27.08 -3.65
CA LEU A 167 8.38 -26.59 -4.27
C LEU A 167 7.43 -26.12 -3.16
N SER A 168 7.02 -24.86 -3.23
CA SER A 168 6.27 -24.19 -2.17
C SER A 168 4.94 -23.67 -2.71
N GLU A 169 3.93 -23.63 -1.85
CA GLU A 169 2.72 -22.87 -2.12
C GLU A 169 3.01 -21.37 -2.03
N VAL A 170 2.70 -20.65 -3.09
CA VAL A 170 2.95 -19.22 -3.22
C VAL A 170 1.69 -18.47 -3.65
N VAL A 171 1.69 -17.18 -3.35
CA VAL A 171 0.73 -16.19 -3.85
C VAL A 171 1.49 -15.04 -4.50
N THR A 172 0.87 -14.42 -5.50
CA THR A 172 1.50 -13.35 -6.30
C THR A 172 0.72 -12.05 -6.22
N GLU A 173 1.44 -10.93 -6.30
CA GLU A 173 0.89 -9.57 -6.33
C GLU A 173 1.46 -8.82 -7.54
N LEU A 174 0.59 -8.48 -8.49
CA LEU A 174 0.93 -7.71 -9.68
C LEU A 174 0.89 -6.22 -9.39
N GLY A 175 2.02 -5.55 -9.55
CA GLY A 175 2.13 -4.10 -9.61
C GLY A 175 2.23 -3.61 -11.06
N VAL A 176 1.52 -2.52 -11.38
CA VAL A 176 1.57 -1.86 -12.69
C VAL A 176 2.15 -0.46 -12.52
N TYR A 177 3.23 -0.15 -13.23
CA TYR A 177 3.86 1.16 -13.14
C TYR A 177 3.16 2.16 -14.08
N GLY A 178 2.80 3.31 -13.53
CA GLY A 178 2.32 4.46 -14.29
C GLY A 178 3.24 5.66 -14.11
N VAL A 179 3.40 6.46 -15.16
CA VAL A 179 4.10 7.75 -15.13
C VAL A 179 3.11 8.85 -15.50
N ILE A 180 2.98 9.82 -14.61
CA ILE A 180 2.23 11.06 -14.85
C ILE A 180 3.15 12.26 -14.71
N ILE A 181 3.11 13.16 -15.70
CA ILE A 181 3.80 14.45 -15.67
C ILE A 181 2.77 15.53 -16.00
N GLY A 182 2.67 16.54 -15.15
CA GLY A 182 1.71 17.62 -15.34
C GLY A 182 1.74 18.61 -14.18
N ASP A 183 0.86 19.60 -14.26
CA ASP A 183 0.55 20.55 -13.20
C ASP A 183 -0.90 20.39 -12.74
N SER A 184 -1.43 21.37 -12.00
CA SER A 184 -2.80 21.33 -11.48
C SER A 184 -3.88 21.41 -12.55
N SER A 185 -3.55 21.84 -13.76
CA SER A 185 -4.50 22.16 -14.83
C SER A 185 -4.26 21.34 -16.09
N ASN A 186 -3.03 20.88 -16.31
CA ASN A 186 -2.64 20.20 -17.53
C ASN A 186 -1.80 18.94 -17.26
N ILE A 187 -2.24 17.83 -17.84
CA ILE A 187 -1.48 16.57 -17.88
C ILE A 187 -0.72 16.53 -19.21
N ILE A 188 0.60 16.46 -19.13
CA ILE A 188 1.52 16.44 -20.28
C ILE A 188 1.84 15.00 -20.71
N LEU A 189 1.98 14.10 -19.74
CA LEU A 189 2.25 12.68 -19.94
C LEU A 189 1.40 11.86 -18.97
N ASN A 190 0.80 10.76 -19.44
CA ASN A 190 0.09 9.79 -18.62
C ASN A 190 0.14 8.42 -19.30
N GLU A 191 1.09 7.58 -18.89
CA GLU A 191 1.37 6.31 -19.55
C GLU A 191 1.61 5.18 -18.55
N GLN A 192 1.19 3.97 -18.94
CA GLN A 192 1.61 2.74 -18.27
C GLN A 192 2.95 2.31 -18.86
N VAL A 193 3.96 2.08 -18.01
CA VAL A 193 5.37 1.95 -18.45
C VAL A 193 6.01 0.61 -18.09
N GLY A 194 5.24 -0.33 -17.56
CA GLY A 194 5.70 -1.66 -17.19
C GLY A 194 4.93 -2.25 -16.03
N HIS A 195 5.48 -3.33 -15.48
CA HIS A 195 4.92 -4.06 -14.35
C HIS A 195 6.02 -4.66 -13.48
N ILE A 196 5.62 -5.11 -12.30
CA ILE A 196 6.42 -5.94 -11.40
C ILE A 196 5.50 -7.02 -10.86
N LEU A 197 5.95 -8.27 -10.84
CA LEU A 197 5.26 -9.33 -10.12
C LEU A 197 6.09 -9.68 -8.89
N ARG A 198 5.41 -9.76 -7.74
CA ARG A 198 6.03 -10.11 -6.47
C ARG A 198 5.37 -11.38 -5.97
N THR A 199 6.18 -12.35 -5.58
CA THR A 199 5.72 -13.68 -5.17
C THR A 199 6.21 -13.98 -3.77
N LYS A 200 5.36 -14.52 -2.92
CA LYS A 200 5.70 -14.89 -1.54
C LYS A 200 5.09 -16.24 -1.20
N SER A 201 5.63 -16.89 -0.16
CA SER A 201 4.99 -18.08 0.42
C SER A 201 3.55 -17.76 0.83
N SER A 202 2.64 -18.71 0.63
CA SER A 202 1.24 -18.58 1.02
C SER A 202 1.05 -18.45 2.54
N SER A 203 2.03 -18.93 3.32
CA SER A 203 2.05 -18.85 4.78
C SER A 203 2.44 -17.46 5.32
N GLU A 204 2.96 -16.58 4.47
CA GLU A 204 3.46 -15.27 4.88
C GLU A 204 2.37 -14.20 4.72
N ASP A 205 2.10 -13.46 5.80
CA ASP A 205 1.13 -12.35 5.76
C ASP A 205 1.71 -11.11 5.05
N GLU A 206 3.03 -10.92 5.09
CA GLU A 206 3.72 -9.81 4.42
C GLU A 206 4.46 -10.23 3.15
N GLY A 207 4.73 -9.27 2.25
CA GLY A 207 5.29 -9.54 0.92
C GLY A 207 6.45 -8.63 0.50
N GLY A 208 7.10 -7.95 1.44
CA GLY A 208 8.21 -7.06 1.14
C GLY A 208 9.40 -7.82 0.54
N ILE A 209 9.85 -7.44 -0.66
CA ILE A 209 11.09 -7.99 -1.25
C ILE A 209 12.31 -7.54 -0.47
N VAL A 210 12.38 -6.24 -0.13
CA VAL A 210 13.51 -5.66 0.61
C VAL A 210 13.60 -6.23 2.03
N ALA A 211 12.47 -6.58 2.63
CA ALA A 211 12.40 -7.28 3.92
C ALA A 211 12.81 -8.77 3.82
N GLY A 212 13.15 -9.26 2.64
CA GLY A 212 13.56 -10.64 2.41
C GLY A 212 12.41 -11.65 2.49
N ILE A 213 11.14 -11.24 2.42
CA ILE A 213 9.98 -12.15 2.55
C ILE A 213 9.46 -12.55 1.15
N GLY A 214 9.43 -11.61 0.22
CA GLY A 214 9.01 -11.84 -1.17
C GLY A 214 10.19 -12.03 -2.14
N ALA A 215 9.91 -12.66 -3.27
CA ALA A 215 10.79 -12.77 -4.43
C ALA A 215 10.22 -11.97 -5.62
N LEU A 216 11.10 -11.58 -6.54
CA LEU A 216 10.70 -11.04 -7.85
C LEU A 216 10.23 -12.18 -8.76
N ASP A 217 9.22 -11.90 -9.57
CA ASP A 217 8.62 -12.86 -10.49
C ASP A 217 8.23 -12.18 -11.81
N SER A 218 7.76 -12.95 -12.79
CA SER A 218 7.25 -12.48 -14.08
C SER A 218 5.89 -13.10 -14.39
N PRO A 219 4.92 -12.33 -14.91
CA PRO A 219 3.61 -12.88 -15.26
C PRO A 219 3.69 -13.80 -16.48
N TYR A 220 3.16 -15.01 -16.35
CA TYR A 220 2.89 -15.90 -17.49
C TYR A 220 1.41 -15.79 -17.88
N LEU A 221 1.13 -15.20 -19.05
CA LEU A 221 -0.23 -15.03 -19.53
C LEU A 221 -0.80 -16.38 -20.01
N ILE A 222 -1.93 -16.78 -19.43
CA ILE A 222 -2.69 -17.96 -19.83
C ILE A 222 -3.89 -17.53 -20.69
N SER A 223 -4.13 -18.24 -21.79
CA SER A 223 -5.23 -18.04 -22.73
C SER A 223 -6.36 -19.02 -22.52
#